data_AF-A4BGN2-F1
#
_entry.id   AF-A4BGN2-F1
#
_cell.length_a   1.000
_cell.length_b   1.000
_cell.length_c   1.000
_cell.angle_alpha   90.00
_cell.angle_beta   90.00
_cell.angle_gamma   90.00
#
_symmetry.space_group_name_H-M   'P 1'
#
loop_
_entity.id
_entity.type
_entity.pdbx_description
1 polymer ?
#
loop_
_entity_poly.entity_id
_entity_poly.type
_entity_poly.pdbx_seq_one_letter_code
_entity_poly.pdbx_strand_id
1 'polypeptide(L)'
;MKFQIASPSHYFTDLRLPWSRHLNEWPEEYFVEVARGIHRNVVKFISHRDQVYALKELATPIAQKEYRVLRELEELGLPVVEPVGLVTHRDENVGAAQKDRNDDAMSMENRGLLITNYMVGALPYRIIIQQGFPKSRCTRCWMPWLSC
;
A
#
# COMPACT_ATOMS: atom_id res chain seq x y z
N MET A 1 -5.83 -8.62 -16.24
CA MET A 1 -5.14 -8.01 -15.09
C MET A 1 -4.49 -9.12 -14.27
N LYS A 2 -3.30 -8.92 -13.69
CA LYS A 2 -2.66 -9.94 -12.84
C LYS A 2 -2.64 -9.52 -11.36
N PHE A 3 -3.20 -10.37 -10.50
CA PHE A 3 -3.19 -10.21 -9.05
C PHE A 3 -2.22 -11.21 -8.41
N GLN A 4 -1.38 -10.72 -7.51
CA GLN A 4 -0.59 -11.54 -6.58
C GLN A 4 -1.07 -11.23 -5.18
N ILE A 5 -1.57 -12.23 -4.45
CA ILE A 5 -2.14 -12.07 -3.10
C ILE A 5 -1.24 -12.86 -2.15
N ALA A 6 -0.79 -12.22 -1.08
CA ALA A 6 0.12 -12.84 -0.13
C ALA A 6 -0.60 -13.56 1.02
N SER A 7 -1.80 -13.08 1.37
CA SER A 7 -2.57 -13.59 2.51
C SER A 7 -4.03 -13.85 2.11
N PRO A 8 -4.54 -15.10 2.25
CA PRO A 8 -5.94 -15.43 1.99
C PRO A 8 -6.92 -14.72 2.92
N SER A 9 -6.51 -14.21 4.09
CA SER A 9 -7.44 -13.50 4.98
C SER A 9 -7.80 -12.09 4.50
N HIS A 10 -7.12 -11.58 3.47
CA HIS A 10 -7.23 -10.22 2.98
C HIS A 10 -7.82 -10.17 1.56
N TYR A 11 -9.10 -10.56 1.44
CA TYR A 11 -9.84 -10.48 0.16
C TYR A 11 -10.31 -9.05 -0.13
N PHE A 12 -9.38 -8.20 -0.59
CA PHE A 12 -9.74 -6.91 -1.20
C PHE A 12 -10.27 -7.07 -2.63
N THR A 13 -10.17 -8.27 -3.21
CA THR A 13 -10.59 -8.57 -4.59
C THR A 13 -12.10 -8.46 -4.81
N ASP A 14 -12.89 -8.53 -3.74
CA ASP A 14 -14.35 -8.35 -3.80
C ASP A 14 -14.74 -6.87 -4.02
N LEU A 15 -13.79 -5.95 -3.86
CA LEU A 15 -14.03 -4.54 -4.13
C LEU A 15 -14.02 -4.26 -5.64
N ARG A 16 -15.13 -3.72 -6.14
CA ARG A 16 -15.24 -3.16 -7.49
C ARG A 16 -14.52 -1.81 -7.57
N LEU A 17 -13.19 -1.83 -7.50
CA LEU A 17 -12.36 -0.62 -7.62
C LEU A 17 -12.03 -0.32 -9.08
N PRO A 18 -11.81 0.96 -9.44
CA PRO A 18 -11.44 1.38 -10.80
C PRO A 18 -9.95 1.08 -11.08
N TRP A 19 -9.59 -0.21 -11.08
CA TRP A 19 -8.22 -0.70 -11.25
C TRP A 19 -7.53 -0.19 -12.52
N SER A 20 -8.29 0.17 -13.55
CA SER A 20 -7.82 0.67 -14.85
C SER A 20 -7.50 2.17 -14.88
N ARG A 21 -7.69 2.90 -13.77
CA ARG A 21 -7.39 4.34 -13.68
C ARG A 21 -6.21 4.60 -12.76
N HIS A 22 -5.47 5.68 -12.98
CA HIS A 22 -4.43 6.08 -12.05
C HIS A 22 -5.02 6.37 -10.67
N LEU A 23 -4.28 6.06 -9.60
CA LEU A 23 -4.74 6.19 -8.22
C LEU A 23 -5.15 7.63 -7.84
N ASN A 24 -4.62 8.64 -8.54
CA ASN A 24 -5.01 10.04 -8.38
C ASN A 24 -6.35 10.40 -9.04
N GLU A 25 -6.85 9.58 -9.97
CA GLU A 25 -8.13 9.77 -10.69
C GLU A 25 -9.28 8.98 -10.06
N TRP A 26 -9.01 8.23 -8.98
CA TRP A 26 -10.02 7.46 -8.29
C TRP A 26 -10.96 8.41 -7.52
N PRO A 27 -12.27 8.14 -7.53
CA PRO A 27 -13.23 8.89 -6.73
C PRO A 27 -12.84 8.92 -5.24
N GLU A 28 -12.97 10.08 -4.61
CA GLU A 28 -12.58 10.28 -3.22
C GLU A 28 -13.41 9.45 -2.23
N GLU A 29 -14.61 9.01 -2.62
CA GLU A 29 -15.49 8.13 -1.84
C GLU A 29 -14.87 6.77 -1.49
N TYR A 30 -13.89 6.30 -2.26
CA TYR A 30 -13.17 5.07 -1.93
C TYR A 30 -12.11 5.27 -0.85
N PHE A 31 -11.71 6.52 -0.60
CA PHE A 31 -10.60 6.84 0.27
C PHE A 31 -11.04 7.19 1.68
N VAL A 32 -10.25 6.73 2.64
CA VAL A 32 -10.38 7.14 4.05
C VAL A 32 -9.22 8.02 4.44
N GLU A 33 -9.51 9.12 5.14
CA GLU A 33 -8.46 9.96 5.71
C GLU A 33 -7.90 9.30 6.96
N VAL A 34 -6.64 8.90 6.87
CA VAL A 34 -5.89 8.42 8.02
C VAL A 34 -5.08 9.58 8.58
N ALA A 35 -5.24 9.88 9.86
CA ALA A 35 -4.69 11.05 10.56
C ALA A 35 -3.15 11.02 10.74
N ARG A 36 -2.37 10.74 9.69
CA ARG A 36 -0.91 10.71 9.74
C ARG A 36 -0.26 11.43 8.57
N GLY A 37 0.18 12.66 8.86
CA GLY A 37 1.42 13.25 8.35
C GLY A 37 1.49 13.61 6.87
N ILE A 38 2.29 14.63 6.57
CA ILE A 38 2.52 15.18 5.23
C ILE A 38 3.22 14.12 4.35
N HIS A 39 2.45 13.23 3.72
CA HIS A 39 3.00 12.29 2.74
C HIS A 39 3.04 12.96 1.36
N ARG A 40 4.26 13.28 0.90
CA ARG A 40 4.52 13.85 -0.43
C ARG A 40 4.24 12.86 -1.58
N ASN A 41 4.19 11.57 -1.27
CA ASN A 41 3.85 10.51 -2.21
C ASN A 41 2.40 10.10 -1.97
N VAL A 42 1.63 9.96 -3.05
CA VAL A 42 0.19 9.67 -3.04
C VAL A 42 -0.05 8.23 -2.57
N VAL A 43 0.10 7.99 -1.27
CA VAL A 43 -0.43 6.79 -0.61
C VAL A 43 -1.88 7.09 -0.29
N LYS A 44 -2.78 6.28 -0.85
CA LYS A 44 -4.20 6.38 -0.57
C LYS A 44 -4.60 5.25 0.35
N PHE A 45 -5.58 5.47 1.22
CA PHE A 45 -6.07 4.45 2.13
C PHE A 45 -7.50 4.11 1.77
N ILE A 46 -7.84 2.82 1.78
CA ILE A 46 -9.21 2.35 1.63
C ILE A 46 -9.60 1.56 2.88
N SER A 47 -10.87 1.60 3.27
CA SER A 47 -11.39 0.74 4.33
C SER A 47 -12.24 -0.37 3.75
N HIS A 48 -12.03 -1.60 4.22
CA HIS A 48 -12.84 -2.75 3.85
C HIS A 48 -12.84 -3.81 4.95
N ARG A 49 -14.02 -4.33 5.31
CA ARG A 49 -14.23 -5.37 6.35
C ARG A 49 -13.44 -5.09 7.64
N ASP A 50 -13.62 -3.89 8.18
CA ASP A 50 -12.99 -3.42 9.42
C ASP A 50 -11.45 -3.32 9.40
N GLN A 51 -10.85 -3.47 8.22
CA GLN A 51 -9.43 -3.24 8.00
C GLN A 51 -9.22 -2.01 7.12
N VAL A 52 -8.03 -1.43 7.22
CA VAL A 52 -7.59 -0.32 6.37
C VAL A 52 -6.41 -0.81 5.54
N TYR A 53 -6.45 -0.56 4.25
CA TYR A 53 -5.37 -0.91 3.33
C TYR A 53 -4.72 0.35 2.78
N ALA A 54 -3.40 0.32 2.64
CA ALA A 54 -2.63 1.36 1.98
C ALA A 54 -2.34 0.94 0.54
N LEU A 55 -2.65 1.85 -0.39
CA LEU A 55 -2.45 1.69 -1.82
C LEU A 55 -1.33 2.62 -2.26
N LYS A 56 -0.37 2.06 -2.97
CA LYS A 56 0.76 2.80 -3.51
C LYS A 56 0.95 2.46 -4.98
N GLU A 57 0.79 3.46 -5.84
CA GLU A 57 1.03 3.32 -7.27
C GLU A 57 2.50 3.57 -7.60
N LEU A 58 3.10 2.64 -8.35
CA LEU A 58 4.51 2.62 -8.69
C LEU A 58 4.69 2.10 -10.12
N ALA A 59 5.91 2.24 -10.67
CA ALA A 59 6.27 1.45 -11.85
C ALA A 59 6.29 -0.05 -11.48
N THR A 60 5.78 -0.94 -12.32
CA THR A 60 5.68 -2.38 -12.08
C THR A 60 6.99 -3.02 -11.58
N PRO A 61 8.18 -2.77 -12.18
CA PRO A 61 9.41 -3.37 -11.66
C PRO A 61 9.74 -2.91 -10.24
N ILE A 62 9.42 -1.66 -9.90
CA ILE A 62 9.61 -1.12 -8.55
C ILE A 62 8.59 -1.75 -7.59
N ALA A 63 7.33 -1.85 -7.99
CA ALA A 63 6.27 -2.45 -7.18
C ALA A 63 6.56 -3.93 -6.87
N GLN A 64 7.02 -4.69 -7.87
CA GLN A 64 7.46 -6.07 -7.70
C GLN A 64 8.65 -6.20 -6.75
N LYS A 65 9.62 -5.29 -6.84
CA LYS A 65 10.75 -5.25 -5.93
C LYS A 65 10.32 -4.93 -4.50
N GLU A 66 9.50 -3.90 -4.29
CA GLU A 66 8.98 -3.55 -2.96
C GLU A 66 8.17 -4.70 -2.37
N TYR A 67 7.27 -5.31 -3.15
CA TYR A 67 6.50 -6.47 -2.70
C TYR A 67 7.41 -7.63 -2.25
N ARG A 68 8.43 -7.96 -3.05
CA ARG A 68 9.39 -9.02 -2.71
C ARG A 68 10.15 -8.70 -1.42
N VAL A 69 10.67 -7.48 -1.29
CA VAL A 69 11.42 -7.07 -0.09
C VAL A 69 10.54 -7.13 1.15
N LEU A 70 9.28 -6.67 1.07
CA LEU A 70 8.36 -6.77 2.20
C LEU A 70 8.08 -8.22 2.60
N ARG A 71 7.94 -9.13 1.63
CA ARG A 71 7.78 -10.57 1.87
C ARG A 71 9.01 -11.19 2.53
N GLU A 72 10.19 -10.88 2.03
CA GLU A 72 11.45 -11.37 2.61
C GLU A 72 11.61 -10.89 4.07
N LEU A 73 11.30 -9.62 4.35
CA LEU A 73 11.37 -9.08 5.71
C LEU A 73 10.31 -9.68 6.65
N GLU A 74 9.11 -9.95 6.14
CA GLU A 74 8.04 -10.64 6.88
C GLU A 74 8.44 -12.08 7.20
N GLU A 75 9.04 -12.80 6.25
CA GLU A 75 9.56 -14.16 6.45
C GLU A 75 10.70 -14.20 7.48
N LEU A 76 11.49 -13.14 7.58
CA LEU A 76 12.51 -12.95 8.62
C LEU A 76 11.92 -12.58 10.00
N GLY A 77 10.59 -12.45 10.12
CA GLY A 77 9.93 -12.07 11.38
C GLY A 77 10.19 -10.63 11.81
N LEU A 78 10.62 -9.77 10.88
CA LEU A 78 10.85 -8.36 11.19
C LEU A 78 9.53 -7.60 11.27
N PRO A 79 9.43 -6.55 12.12
CA PRO A 79 8.23 -5.74 12.24
C PRO A 79 8.07 -4.84 11.01
N VAL A 80 7.52 -5.39 9.93
CA VAL A 80 7.25 -4.69 8.68
C VAL A 80 5.76 -4.64 8.38
N VAL A 81 5.38 -3.73 7.47
CA VAL A 81 4.01 -3.66 6.98
C VAL A 81 3.70 -4.92 6.17
N GLU A 82 2.57 -5.56 6.47
CA GLU A 82 2.14 -6.79 5.79
C GLU A 82 1.81 -6.47 4.32
N PRO A 83 2.50 -7.08 3.34
CA PRO A 83 2.13 -6.97 1.94
C PRO A 83 0.88 -7.82 1.68
N VAL A 84 -0.22 -7.19 1.34
CA VAL A 84 -1.50 -7.87 1.09
C VAL A 84 -1.57 -8.36 -0.35
N GLY A 85 -1.12 -7.53 -1.29
CA GLY A 85 -1.07 -7.93 -2.68
C GLY A 85 -0.41 -6.93 -3.62
N LEU A 86 -0.22 -7.38 -4.84
CA LEU A 86 0.36 -6.63 -5.94
C LEU A 86 -0.48 -6.82 -7.20
N VAL A 87 -0.96 -5.71 -7.76
CA VAL A 87 -1.71 -5.69 -9.03
C VAL A 87 -0.80 -5.15 -10.13
N THR A 88 -0.68 -5.91 -11.22
CA THR A 88 0.09 -5.53 -12.42
C THR A 88 -0.74 -5.73 -13.67
N HIS A 89 -0.27 -5.22 -14.81
CA HIS A 89 -0.98 -5.29 -16.10
C HIS A 89 -2.41 -4.73 -15.96
N ARG A 90 -2.51 -3.53 -15.39
CA ARG A 90 -3.79 -2.85 -15.08
C ARG A 90 -4.49 -2.32 -16.34
N ASP A 91 -3.72 -2.21 -17.42
CA ASP A 91 -4.05 -1.74 -18.77
C ASP A 91 -4.53 -2.87 -19.70
N GLU A 92 -4.21 -4.14 -19.43
CA GLU A 92 -4.42 -5.24 -20.40
C GLU A 92 -5.89 -5.53 -20.73
N ASN A 93 -6.84 -5.06 -19.91
CA ASN A 93 -8.28 -5.20 -20.12
C ASN A 93 -8.96 -3.88 -20.53
N VAL A 94 -8.22 -2.79 -20.66
CA VAL A 94 -8.76 -1.50 -21.13
C VAL A 94 -8.73 -1.56 -22.65
N GLY A 95 -9.91 -1.65 -23.27
CA GLY A 95 -10.02 -1.76 -24.72
C GLY A 95 -9.20 -0.69 -25.45
N ALA A 96 -8.66 -1.05 -26.62
CA ALA A 96 -7.79 -0.22 -27.45
C ALA A 96 -8.29 1.22 -27.70
N ALA A 97 -9.58 1.50 -27.51
CA ALA A 97 -10.20 2.83 -27.60
C ALA A 97 -9.66 3.88 -26.61
N GLN A 98 -8.99 3.48 -25.52
CA GLN A 98 -8.33 4.41 -24.57
C GLN A 98 -6.81 4.50 -24.80
N LYS A 99 -6.27 3.82 -25.82
CA LYS A 99 -4.84 3.81 -26.15
C LYS A 99 -4.41 4.97 -27.06
N ASP A 100 -5.38 5.62 -27.72
CA ASP A 100 -5.14 6.67 -28.72
C ASP A 100 -5.02 8.10 -28.13
N ARG A 101 -5.18 8.28 -26.82
CA ARG A 101 -4.85 9.55 -26.16
C ARG A 101 -3.38 9.51 -25.77
N ASN A 102 -2.55 9.81 -26.76
CA ASN A 102 -1.10 9.87 -26.69
C ASN A 102 -0.64 11.08 -25.86
N ASP A 103 -0.90 11.05 -24.55
CA ASP A 103 -0.26 11.92 -23.56
C ASP A 103 0.77 11.08 -22.81
N ASP A 104 2.03 11.11 -23.27
CA ASP A 104 3.15 10.29 -22.77
C ASP A 104 3.36 10.36 -21.23
N ALA A 105 2.77 11.35 -20.56
CA ALA A 105 2.84 11.55 -19.11
C ALA A 105 1.83 10.74 -18.28
N MET A 106 0.76 10.21 -18.89
CA MET A 106 -0.31 9.44 -18.19
C MET A 106 -0.51 8.03 -18.77
N SER A 107 0.57 7.41 -19.26
CA SER A 107 0.50 6.01 -19.65
C SER A 107 0.34 5.11 -18.40
N MET A 108 -0.70 4.27 -18.42
CA MET A 108 -0.88 3.17 -17.47
C MET A 108 0.06 1.98 -17.75
N GLU A 109 0.76 2.02 -18.89
CA GLU A 109 1.76 1.02 -19.25
C GLU A 109 2.80 0.94 -18.13
N ASN A 110 3.09 -0.30 -17.71
CA ASN A 110 4.09 -0.55 -16.69
C ASN A 110 3.78 0.10 -15.31
N ARG A 111 2.51 0.38 -14.98
CA ARG A 111 2.09 0.79 -13.63
C ARG A 111 1.59 -0.40 -12.81
N GLY A 112 2.18 -0.57 -11.64
CA GLY A 112 1.77 -1.54 -10.62
C GLY A 112 1.16 -0.85 -9.42
N LEU A 113 0.25 -1.55 -8.75
CA LEU A 113 -0.37 -1.09 -7.51
C LEU A 113 0.01 -2.06 -6.39
N LEU A 114 0.79 -1.57 -5.43
CA LEU A 114 1.13 -2.30 -4.22
C LEU A 114 0.06 -2.02 -3.16
N ILE A 115 -0.43 -3.08 -2.54
CA ILE A 115 -1.45 -3.05 -1.51
C ILE A 115 -0.85 -3.64 -0.25
N THR A 116 -0.84 -2.86 0.83
CA THR A 116 -0.35 -3.31 2.14
C THR A 116 -1.41 -3.10 3.20
N ASN A 117 -1.36 -3.89 4.26
CA ASN A 117 -2.20 -3.66 5.43
C ASN A 117 -1.79 -2.34 6.11
N TYR A 118 -2.73 -1.59 6.64
CA TYR A 118 -2.41 -0.41 7.43
C TYR A 118 -2.06 -0.81 8.86
N MET A 119 -0.78 -0.67 9.23
CA MET A 119 -0.34 -0.93 10.60
C MET A 119 -0.68 0.25 11.52
N VAL A 120 -1.68 0.04 12.40
CA VAL A 120 -1.97 0.95 13.50
C VAL A 120 -0.78 0.91 14.47
N GLY A 121 -0.19 2.08 14.78
CA GLY A 121 0.93 2.17 15.73
C GLY A 121 2.32 2.35 15.14
N ALA A 122 2.51 2.25 13.82
CA ALA A 122 3.78 2.64 13.19
C ALA A 122 4.01 4.16 13.35
N LEU A 123 4.96 4.55 14.20
CA LEU A 123 5.37 5.95 14.33
C LEU A 123 6.25 6.30 13.12
N PRO A 124 5.95 7.39 12.37
CA PRO A 124 6.84 7.87 11.34
C PRO A 124 8.25 8.04 11.90
N TYR A 125 9.26 7.57 11.16
CA TYR A 125 10.67 7.62 11.58
C TYR A 125 11.10 9.05 11.98
N ARG A 126 10.54 10.07 11.31
CA ARG A 126 10.71 11.48 11.67
C ARG A 126 10.25 11.79 13.10
N ILE A 127 9.10 11.26 13.54
CA ILE A 127 8.60 11.48 14.91
C ILE A 127 9.57 10.84 15.91
N ILE A 128 10.06 9.64 15.62
CA ILE A 128 11.05 8.95 16.48
C ILE A 128 12.36 9.74 16.56
N ILE A 129 12.90 10.20 15.43
CA ILE A 129 14.16 10.97 15.39
C ILE A 129 14.00 12.36 16.03
N GLN A 130 12.88 13.05 15.79
CA GLN A 130 12.70 14.44 16.24
C GLN A 130 12.25 14.55 17.70
N GLN A 131 11.42 13.64 18.18
CA GLN A 131 10.80 13.74 19.51
C GLN A 131 11.24 12.65 20.48
N GLY A 132 12.02 11.65 20.03
CA GLY A 132 12.29 10.44 20.81
C GLY A 132 11.04 9.58 20.98
N PHE A 133 11.19 8.38 21.53
CA PHE A 133 10.04 7.52 21.85
C PHE A 133 9.19 8.18 22.95
N PRO A 134 7.90 8.47 22.72
CA PRO A 134 7.05 9.00 23.77
C PRO A 134 6.83 7.92 24.84
N LYS A 135 7.41 8.13 26.04
CA LYS A 135 7.37 7.20 27.18
C LYS A 135 5.95 6.82 27.67
N SER A 136 4.90 7.50 27.21
CA SER A 136 3.55 7.41 27.80
C SER A 136 2.51 6.60 27.01
N ARG A 137 2.86 5.94 25.90
CA ARG A 137 1.89 5.18 25.08
C ARG A 137 2.26 3.72 24.79
N CYS A 138 3.18 3.16 25.57
CA CYS A 138 3.67 1.79 25.45
C CYS A 138 3.00 0.91 26.53
N THR A 139 1.71 0.60 26.39
CA THR A 139 1.05 -0.47 27.18
C THR A 139 1.03 -1.81 26.45
N ARG A 140 1.53 -1.85 25.21
CA ARG A 140 1.71 -3.08 24.43
C ARG A 140 2.93 -2.97 23.52
N CYS A 141 4.10 -2.69 24.09
CA CYS A 141 5.35 -2.96 23.38
C CYS A 141 5.63 -4.46 23.45
N TRP A 142 5.27 -5.15 22.38
CA TRP A 142 5.75 -6.49 22.08
C TRP A 142 7.24 -6.40 21.71
N MET A 143 8.12 -6.49 22.70
CA MET A 143 9.54 -6.78 22.52
C MET A 143 9.95 -7.79 23.62
N PRO A 144 10.15 -9.09 23.29
CA PRO A 144 10.58 -10.09 24.27
C PRO A 144 12.07 -10.02 24.65
N TRP A 145 12.84 -9.06 24.13
CA TRP A 145 14.32 -9.08 24.17
C TRP A 145 14.94 -7.81 24.76
N LEU A 146 14.29 -7.21 25.76
CA LEU A 146 14.91 -6.19 26.63
C LEU A 146 14.59 -6.56 28.08
N SER A 147 15.37 -7.51 28.62
CA SER A 147 15.51 -7.66 30.07
C SER A 147 16.37 -6.52 30.60
N CYS A 148 15.95 -5.98 31.74
CA CYS A 148 16.62 -4.93 32.54
C CYS A 148 18.15 -5.08 32.63
#